data_AF-A0A839QUB3-F1
#
_entry.id   AF-A0A839QUB3-F1
#
_cell.length_a   1.000
_cell.length_b   1.000
_cell.length_c   1.000
_cell.angle_alpha   90.00
_cell.angle_beta   90.00
_cell.angle_gamma   90.00
#
_symmetry.space_group_name_H-M   'P 1'
#
loop_
_entity.id
_entity.type
_entity.pdbx_description
1 polymer ?
#
loop_
_entity_poly.entity_id
_entity_poly.type
_entity_poly.pdbx_seq_one_letter_code
_entity_poly.pdbx_strand_id
1 'polypeptide(L)'
;MLRKADNVTMTHQVRFWKKAAPARLSIGANTYQVGRLTSAEFSGIQHRQMQYPMSVTTIEGRKYWQFQNQYYWDDEGLSAVQVHALLTPRQTGRQRQHGTTPATADLSVTPPNAAVLTAVSDDAKQYIWARDDGRCRKCGATADLQLDHIIPLAKGGSRNADNLQVLCCSCNRAKTSGLPAGR
;
A
#
# COMPACT_ATOMS: atom_id res chain seq x y z
N MET A 1 -7.77 -12.32 10.44
CA MET A 1 -8.97 -11.58 10.02
C MET A 1 -8.68 -10.08 10.04
N LEU A 2 -9.20 -9.29 9.07
CA LEU A 2 -9.02 -7.83 9.08
C LEU A 2 -9.91 -7.14 10.13
N ARG A 3 -9.32 -6.29 10.98
CA ARG A 3 -9.99 -5.60 12.09
C ARG A 3 -9.67 -4.11 12.07
N LYS A 4 -10.62 -3.27 12.49
CA LYS A 4 -10.41 -1.82 12.64
C LYS A 4 -9.51 -1.52 13.85
N ALA A 5 -8.72 -0.46 13.75
CA ALA A 5 -7.78 -0.02 14.78
C ALA A 5 -8.02 1.46 15.15
N ASP A 6 -8.96 1.72 16.05
CA ASP A 6 -9.37 3.10 16.39
C ASP A 6 -8.36 3.84 17.30
N ASN A 7 -7.44 3.13 17.94
CA ASN A 7 -6.40 3.68 18.82
C ASN A 7 -5.06 3.92 18.12
N VAL A 8 -5.10 4.13 16.80
CA VAL A 8 -3.91 4.27 15.96
C VAL A 8 -3.82 5.67 15.37
N THR A 9 -2.64 6.28 15.48
CA THR A 9 -2.35 7.59 14.86
C THR A 9 -1.00 7.58 14.19
N MET A 10 -0.86 8.37 13.13
CA MET A 10 0.41 8.57 12.42
C MET A 10 0.84 10.02 12.57
N THR A 11 2.11 10.23 12.93
CA THR A 11 2.70 11.56 13.01
C THR A 11 3.98 11.65 12.17
N HIS A 12 4.15 12.80 11.53
CA HIS A 12 5.35 13.15 10.77
C HIS A 12 5.58 14.65 10.91
N GLN A 13 6.68 15.02 11.56
CA GLN A 13 7.02 16.43 11.82
C GLN A 13 8.43 16.72 11.32
N VAL A 14 8.51 17.41 10.19
CA VAL A 14 9.78 17.84 9.60
C VAL A 14 10.15 19.21 10.15
N ARG A 15 11.30 19.28 10.82
CA ARG A 15 11.91 20.55 11.22
C ARG A 15 12.42 21.27 9.97
N PHE A 16 12.30 22.60 9.91
CA PHE A 16 12.61 23.39 8.71
C PHE A 16 14.06 23.22 8.19
N TRP A 17 15.02 22.85 9.05
CA TRP A 17 16.41 22.61 8.68
C TRP A 17 16.74 21.13 8.36
N LYS A 18 15.78 20.22 8.48
CA LYS A 18 15.99 18.79 8.21
C LYS A 18 15.29 18.41 6.92
N LYS A 19 16.00 17.70 6.03
CA LYS A 19 15.43 17.20 4.77
C LYS A 19 14.37 16.09 4.98
N ALA A 20 14.49 15.32 6.06
CA ALA A 20 13.60 14.21 6.38
C ALA A 20 13.45 14.05 7.90
N ALA A 21 12.31 13.50 8.32
CA ALA A 21 12.00 13.21 9.71
C ALA A 21 11.40 11.81 9.89
N PRO A 22 11.45 11.25 11.11
CA PRO A 22 10.74 10.02 11.45
C PRO A 22 9.24 10.13 11.19
N ALA A 23 8.67 9.15 10.49
CA ALA A 23 7.25 8.85 10.55
C ALA A 23 7.03 7.90 11.74
N ARG A 24 6.08 8.23 12.61
CA ARG A 24 5.80 7.48 13.84
C ARG A 24 4.35 7.04 13.89
N LEU A 25 4.15 5.75 14.08
CA LEU A 25 2.87 5.14 14.34
C LEU A 25 2.70 4.97 15.85
N SER A 26 1.66 5.58 16.43
CA SER A 26 1.30 5.37 17.83
C SER A 26 0.10 4.44 17.91
N ILE A 27 0.18 3.42 18.77
CA ILE A 27 -0.86 2.41 19.01
C ILE A 27 -1.09 2.38 20.52
N GLY A 28 -2.20 2.98 20.96
CA GLY A 28 -2.41 3.25 22.39
C GLY A 28 -1.25 4.07 22.98
N ALA A 29 -0.60 3.55 24.03
CA ALA A 29 0.53 4.21 24.69
C ALA A 29 1.88 4.04 23.98
N ASN A 30 1.97 3.09 23.03
CA ASN A 30 3.24 2.73 22.40
C ASN A 30 3.45 3.49 21.10
N THR A 31 4.70 3.86 20.80
CA THR A 31 5.05 4.59 19.57
C THR A 31 6.21 3.92 18.85
N TYR A 32 6.04 3.72 17.54
CA TYR A 32 6.95 2.98 16.68
C TYR A 32 7.41 3.87 15.53
N GLN A 33 8.72 3.94 15.29
CA GLN A 33 9.25 4.59 14.10
C GLN A 33 9.08 3.64 12.90
N VAL A 34 8.28 4.05 11.91
CA VAL A 34 7.97 3.22 10.73
C VAL A 34 8.74 3.64 9.47
N GLY A 35 9.54 4.70 9.57
CA GLY A 35 10.43 5.12 8.49
C GLY A 35 11.01 6.51 8.72
N ARG A 36 11.95 6.91 7.85
CA ARG A 36 12.45 8.30 7.77
C ARG A 36 12.12 8.86 6.39
N LEU A 37 11.19 9.82 6.37
CA LEU A 37 10.58 10.31 5.14
C LEU A 37 10.75 11.83 5.04
N THR A 38 10.90 12.32 3.81
CA THR A 38 10.72 13.74 3.47
C THR A 38 9.24 14.11 3.55
N SER A 39 8.90 15.41 3.60
CA SER A 39 7.50 15.86 3.56
C SER A 39 6.79 15.43 2.26
N ALA A 40 7.51 15.44 1.14
CA ALA A 40 6.97 15.02 -0.16
C ALA A 40 6.67 13.51 -0.20
N GLU A 41 7.57 12.68 0.33
CA GLU A 41 7.35 11.24 0.45
C GLU A 41 6.16 10.93 1.36
N PHE A 42 6.08 11.57 2.53
CA PHE A 42 4.97 11.38 3.46
C PHE A 42 3.63 11.82 2.87
N SER A 43 3.58 13.00 2.23
CA SER A 43 2.39 13.49 1.52
C SER A 43 1.95 12.54 0.41
N GLY A 44 2.91 12.01 -0.37
CA GLY A 44 2.63 11.01 -1.41
C GLY A 44 2.00 9.73 -0.85
N ILE A 45 2.47 9.25 0.31
CA ILE A 45 1.88 8.10 1.01
C ILE A 45 0.46 8.43 1.52
N GLN A 46 0.28 9.61 2.15
CA GLN A 46 -1.02 10.05 2.66
C GLN A 46 -2.06 10.21 1.54
N HIS A 47 -1.66 10.67 0.36
CA HIS A 47 -2.54 10.72 -0.81
C HIS A 47 -2.86 9.31 -1.34
N ARG A 48 -1.86 8.42 -1.39
CA ARG A 48 -2.04 7.07 -1.94
C ARG A 48 -3.00 6.21 -1.10
N GLN A 49 -2.91 6.29 0.22
CA GLN A 49 -3.80 5.53 1.11
C GLN A 49 -5.28 5.91 1.00
N MET A 50 -5.61 7.05 0.37
CA MET A 50 -7.01 7.38 0.06
C MET A 50 -7.59 6.51 -1.07
N GLN A 51 -6.74 6.02 -1.98
CA GLN A 51 -7.15 5.24 -3.15
C GLN A 51 -6.98 3.74 -2.93
N TYR A 52 -5.90 3.33 -2.26
CA TYR A 52 -5.56 1.91 -2.08
C TYR A 52 -5.02 1.66 -0.67
N PRO A 53 -5.34 0.52 -0.02
CA PRO A 53 -4.81 0.20 1.29
C PRO A 53 -3.30 0.05 1.24
N MET A 54 -2.62 0.70 2.17
CA MET A 54 -1.16 0.70 2.31
C MET A 54 -0.78 -0.01 3.60
N SER A 55 0.12 -0.99 3.58
CA SER A 55 0.66 -1.51 4.84
C SER A 55 1.68 -0.53 5.40
N VAL A 56 1.54 -0.26 6.69
CA VAL A 56 2.35 0.71 7.42
C VAL A 56 3.56 0.03 8.05
N THR A 57 3.32 -1.07 8.77
CA THR A 57 4.35 -1.84 9.48
C THR A 57 3.77 -3.18 9.96
N THR A 58 4.63 -4.08 10.44
CA THR A 58 4.26 -5.29 11.19
C THR A 58 4.83 -5.20 12.60
N ILE A 59 3.98 -5.35 13.62
CA ILE A 59 4.34 -5.29 15.04
C ILE A 59 3.71 -6.49 15.73
N GLU A 60 4.52 -7.30 16.42
CA GLU A 60 4.04 -8.47 17.18
C GLU A 60 3.14 -9.41 16.35
N GLY A 61 3.52 -9.68 15.10
CA GLY A 61 2.76 -10.52 14.17
C GLY A 61 1.52 -9.88 13.56
N ARG A 62 1.17 -8.65 13.95
CA ARG A 62 0.05 -7.90 13.36
C ARG A 62 0.55 -6.94 12.29
N LYS A 63 0.01 -7.07 11.09
CA LYS A 63 0.27 -6.16 9.97
C LYS A 63 -0.75 -5.02 10.02
N TYR A 64 -0.26 -3.79 10.14
CA TYR A 64 -1.09 -2.59 10.21
C TYR A 64 -1.24 -1.97 8.82
N TRP A 65 -2.47 -1.57 8.50
CA TRP A 65 -2.86 -0.95 7.24
C TRP A 65 -3.45 0.42 7.49
N GLN A 66 -3.25 1.31 6.52
CA GLN A 66 -3.96 2.58 6.44
C GLN A 66 -4.77 2.62 5.13
N PHE A 67 -6.04 3.01 5.23
CA PHE A 67 -6.92 3.23 4.08
C PHE A 67 -7.98 4.28 4.40
N GLN A 68 -8.15 5.28 3.53
CA GLN A 68 -9.13 6.36 3.69
C GLN A 68 -9.07 7.03 5.08
N ASN A 69 -7.86 7.36 5.53
CA ASN A 69 -7.54 7.95 6.85
C ASN A 69 -7.94 7.08 8.06
N GLN A 70 -8.28 5.81 7.84
CA GLN A 70 -8.58 4.85 8.90
C GLN A 70 -7.48 3.79 8.97
N TYR A 71 -7.33 3.19 10.15
CA TYR A 71 -6.35 2.14 10.39
C TYR A 71 -7.03 0.80 10.64
N TYR A 72 -6.35 -0.24 10.17
CA TYR A 72 -6.78 -1.62 10.29
C TYR A 72 -5.57 -2.49 10.63
N TRP A 73 -5.80 -3.68 11.12
CA TRP A 73 -4.76 -4.68 11.25
C TRP A 73 -5.28 -6.08 10.91
N ASP A 74 -4.38 -6.94 10.47
CA ASP A 74 -4.61 -8.37 10.34
C ASP A 74 -3.43 -9.18 10.91
N ASP A 75 -3.71 -10.42 11.25
CA ASP A 75 -2.80 -11.42 11.80
C ASP A 75 -2.69 -12.68 10.91
N GLU A 76 -3.25 -12.63 9.70
CA GLU A 76 -3.29 -13.75 8.75
C GLU A 76 -2.36 -13.54 7.55
N GLY A 77 -1.65 -12.40 7.49
CA GLY A 77 -0.75 -12.07 6.40
C GLY A 77 -1.49 -11.68 5.12
N LEU A 78 -2.62 -10.97 5.24
CA LEU A 78 -3.42 -10.56 4.09
C LEU A 78 -2.59 -9.77 3.06
N SER A 79 -2.92 -9.99 1.79
CA SER A 79 -2.37 -9.22 0.67
C SER A 79 -3.13 -7.90 0.49
N ALA A 80 -2.50 -6.94 -0.20
CA ALA A 80 -3.14 -5.66 -0.53
C ALA A 80 -4.43 -5.84 -1.33
N VAL A 81 -4.48 -6.86 -2.18
CA VAL A 81 -5.66 -7.23 -2.99
C VAL A 81 -6.83 -7.64 -2.09
N GLN A 82 -6.57 -8.53 -1.14
CA GLN A 82 -7.58 -9.03 -0.20
C GLN A 82 -8.07 -7.89 0.71
N VAL A 83 -7.16 -7.08 1.25
CA VAL A 83 -7.54 -5.93 2.08
C VAL A 83 -8.37 -4.92 1.28
N HIS A 84 -7.99 -4.64 0.03
CA HIS A 84 -8.77 -3.75 -0.82
C HIS A 84 -10.19 -4.30 -1.04
N ALA A 85 -10.32 -5.58 -1.41
CA ALA A 85 -11.61 -6.23 -1.62
C ALA A 85 -12.49 -6.24 -0.36
N LEU A 86 -11.90 -6.34 0.84
CA LEU A 86 -12.62 -6.28 2.11
C LEU A 86 -13.07 -4.85 2.48
N LEU A 87 -12.30 -3.83 2.12
CA LEU A 87 -12.53 -2.44 2.53
C LEU A 87 -13.26 -1.58 1.50
N THR A 88 -13.23 -1.94 0.22
CA THR A 88 -14.04 -1.29 -0.80
C THR A 88 -15.35 -2.07 -0.94
N PRO A 89 -16.50 -1.53 -0.51
CA PRO A 89 -17.78 -2.17 -0.79
C PRO A 89 -17.90 -2.35 -2.30
N ARG A 90 -18.29 -3.55 -2.76
CA ARG A 90 -18.77 -3.71 -4.13
C ARG A 90 -19.88 -2.68 -4.35
N GLN A 91 -19.83 -1.95 -5.47
CA GLN A 91 -20.99 -1.24 -6.01
C GLN A 91 -22.13 -2.20 -6.45
N THR A 92 -22.38 -3.30 -5.74
CA THR A 92 -23.50 -4.20 -6.01
C THR A 92 -24.70 -3.78 -5.18
N GLY A 93 -25.15 -2.55 -5.42
CA GLY A 93 -26.42 -2.01 -4.93
C GLY A 93 -27.49 -1.91 -6.03
N ARG A 94 -27.41 -2.69 -7.13
CA ARG A 94 -28.47 -2.61 -8.17
C ARG A 94 -28.84 -3.88 -8.93
N GLN A 95 -28.16 -5.02 -8.77
CA GLN A 95 -28.53 -6.20 -9.57
C GLN A 95 -28.36 -7.49 -8.79
N ARG A 96 -29.30 -7.77 -7.88
CA ARG A 96 -29.95 -9.10 -7.64
C ARG A 96 -31.24 -8.92 -6.82
N GLN A 97 -32.18 -8.12 -7.33
CA GLN A 97 -33.59 -8.50 -7.17
C GLN A 97 -33.83 -9.56 -8.24
N HIS A 98 -33.50 -10.82 -7.95
CA HIS A 98 -34.11 -12.00 -8.54
C HIS A 98 -33.62 -13.16 -7.67
N GLY A 99 -34.58 -13.81 -7.01
CA GLY A 99 -34.33 -14.91 -6.10
C GLY A 99 -33.61 -16.05 -6.80
N THR A 100 -32.59 -16.57 -6.13
CA THR A 100 -32.29 -17.99 -5.91
C THR A 100 -31.00 -18.03 -5.08
N THR A 101 -31.12 -18.56 -3.86
CA THR A 101 -30.10 -18.99 -2.87
C THR A 101 -28.63 -18.62 -3.10
N PRO A 102 -27.92 -17.99 -2.14
CA PRO A 102 -26.47 -17.92 -2.18
C PRO A 102 -25.86 -19.18 -1.56
N ALA A 103 -25.28 -20.00 -2.43
CA ALA A 103 -24.20 -20.91 -2.09
C ALA A 103 -23.08 -20.12 -1.39
N THR A 104 -22.63 -20.64 -0.26
CA THR A 104 -21.38 -20.30 0.40
C THR A 104 -20.24 -20.43 -0.62
N ALA A 105 -19.79 -19.29 -1.16
CA ALA A 105 -18.53 -19.23 -1.89
C ALA A 105 -17.41 -19.29 -0.86
N ASP A 106 -16.94 -20.51 -0.65
CA ASP A 106 -15.73 -20.85 0.07
C ASP A 106 -14.53 -20.10 -0.53
N LEU A 107 -14.11 -19.01 0.13
CA LEU A 107 -12.86 -18.32 -0.16
C LEU A 107 -11.71 -19.00 0.59
N SER A 108 -11.59 -20.33 0.47
CA SER A 108 -10.39 -21.05 0.84
C SER A 108 -9.32 -20.84 -0.23
N VAL A 109 -8.76 -19.62 -0.28
CA VAL A 109 -7.45 -19.40 -0.91
C VAL A 109 -6.43 -19.88 0.11
N THR A 110 -5.96 -21.11 -0.05
CA THR A 110 -4.85 -21.67 0.72
C THR A 110 -3.66 -20.72 0.62
N PRO A 111 -3.05 -20.27 1.74
CA PRO A 111 -1.89 -19.40 1.66
C PRO A 111 -0.72 -20.21 1.09
N PRO A 112 -0.05 -19.74 0.02
CA PRO A 112 1.21 -20.34 -0.37
C PRO A 112 2.21 -20.13 0.77
N ASN A 113 2.80 -21.25 1.15
CA ASN A 113 3.77 -21.43 2.21
C ASN A 113 4.82 -20.32 2.28
N ALA A 114 5.19 -19.95 3.50
CA ALA A 114 6.29 -19.06 3.79
C ALA A 114 7.57 -19.52 3.05
N ALA A 115 8.33 -18.55 2.54
CA ALA A 115 9.63 -18.65 1.86
C ALA A 115 9.64 -18.81 0.33
N VAL A 116 9.31 -17.74 -0.41
CA VAL A 116 10.06 -17.38 -1.63
C VAL A 116 10.26 -15.86 -1.67
N LEU A 117 11.37 -15.41 -1.09
CA LEU A 117 11.89 -14.04 -1.22
C LEU A 117 12.67 -13.94 -2.53
N THR A 118 12.02 -13.79 -3.70
CA THR A 118 12.77 -13.34 -4.91
C THR A 118 11.96 -12.72 -6.04
N ALA A 119 10.63 -12.87 -6.12
CA ALA A 119 9.85 -12.19 -7.14
C ALA A 119 8.45 -11.80 -6.63
N VAL A 120 7.99 -10.61 -7.03
CA VAL A 120 6.59 -10.21 -6.85
C VAL A 120 5.73 -11.22 -7.61
N SER A 121 4.73 -11.82 -6.96
CA SER A 121 3.84 -12.79 -7.62
C SER A 121 3.12 -12.18 -8.81
N ASP A 122 2.72 -12.99 -9.78
CA ASP A 122 2.05 -12.47 -10.97
C ASP A 122 0.69 -11.84 -10.64
N ASP A 123 -0.05 -12.41 -9.67
CA ASP A 123 -1.28 -11.79 -9.15
C ASP A 123 -1.01 -10.40 -8.55
N ALA A 124 0.08 -10.25 -7.81
CA ALA A 124 0.48 -8.96 -7.26
C ALA A 124 0.85 -7.97 -8.37
N LYS A 125 1.56 -8.42 -9.41
CA LYS A 125 1.85 -7.57 -10.58
C LYS A 125 0.56 -7.14 -11.26
N GLN A 126 -0.34 -8.08 -11.59
CA GLN A 126 -1.63 -7.79 -12.23
C GLN A 126 -2.45 -6.79 -11.41
N TYR A 127 -2.51 -6.97 -10.09
CA TYR A 127 -3.14 -6.00 -9.20
C TYR A 127 -2.51 -4.62 -9.33
N ILE A 128 -1.18 -4.50 -9.25
CA ILE A 128 -0.49 -3.21 -9.36
C ILE A 128 -0.74 -2.55 -10.72
N TRP A 129 -0.70 -3.32 -11.80
CA TRP A 129 -0.95 -2.83 -13.16
C TRP A 129 -2.39 -2.33 -13.33
N ALA A 130 -3.37 -3.10 -12.89
CA ALA A 130 -4.78 -2.70 -12.93
C ALA A 130 -5.05 -1.49 -12.04
N ARG A 131 -4.46 -1.48 -10.84
CA ARG A 131 -4.53 -0.37 -9.87
C ARG A 131 -3.98 0.92 -10.46
N ASP A 132 -2.88 0.84 -11.18
CA ASP A 132 -2.18 2.00 -11.74
C ASP A 132 -2.60 2.31 -13.20
N ASP A 133 -3.68 1.68 -13.70
CA ASP A 133 -4.25 1.84 -15.05
C ASP A 133 -3.25 1.57 -16.19
N GLY A 134 -2.20 0.79 -15.93
CA GLY A 134 -1.12 0.63 -16.92
C GLY A 134 -0.39 1.93 -17.25
N ARG A 135 -0.35 2.90 -16.32
CA ARG A 135 0.28 4.20 -16.52
C ARG A 135 1.28 4.52 -15.43
N CYS A 136 2.27 5.32 -15.79
CA CYS A 136 3.17 5.94 -14.83
C CYS A 136 2.36 6.77 -13.83
N ARG A 137 2.44 6.43 -12.54
CA ARG A 137 1.72 7.13 -11.47
C ARG A 137 2.19 8.57 -11.23
N LYS A 138 3.31 8.97 -11.84
CA LYS A 138 3.87 10.32 -11.72
C LYS A 138 3.49 11.22 -12.90
N CYS A 139 3.59 10.73 -14.14
CA CYS A 139 3.38 11.56 -15.33
C CYS A 139 2.29 11.05 -16.30
N GLY A 140 1.71 9.86 -16.07
CA GLY A 140 0.66 9.30 -16.92
C GLY A 140 1.14 8.60 -18.20
N ALA A 141 2.45 8.58 -18.47
CA ALA A 141 3.03 7.86 -19.60
C ALA A 141 2.63 6.38 -19.62
N THR A 142 2.45 5.81 -20.80
CA THR A 142 2.05 4.40 -21.03
C THR A 142 3.19 3.52 -21.56
N ALA A 143 4.37 4.09 -21.80
CA ALA A 143 5.53 3.42 -22.36
C ALA A 143 6.69 3.34 -21.35
N ASP A 144 7.60 2.39 -21.57
CA ASP A 144 8.81 2.15 -20.75
C ASP A 144 8.54 2.02 -19.26
N LEU A 145 7.49 1.28 -18.93
CA LEU A 145 6.95 1.16 -17.59
C LEU A 145 7.67 0.08 -16.77
N GLN A 146 7.86 0.37 -15.49
CA GLN A 146 8.56 -0.45 -14.52
C GLN A 146 7.84 -0.43 -13.18
N LEU A 147 7.95 -1.52 -12.43
CA LEU A 147 7.55 -1.53 -11.03
C LEU A 147 8.65 -0.92 -10.17
N ASP A 148 8.29 0.06 -9.35
CA ASP A 148 9.17 0.77 -8.42
C ASP A 148 8.56 0.79 -7.01
N HIS A 149 9.41 0.90 -5.99
CA HIS A 149 8.94 0.97 -4.60
C HIS A 149 8.52 2.39 -4.23
N ILE A 150 7.30 2.58 -3.73
CA ILE A 150 6.79 3.88 -3.23
C ILE A 150 7.71 4.43 -2.14
N ILE A 151 7.97 3.62 -1.11
CA ILE A 151 9.02 3.86 -0.11
C ILE A 151 10.24 3.02 -0.50
N PRO A 152 11.41 3.62 -0.72
CA PRO A 152 12.63 2.86 -1.02
C PRO A 152 12.94 1.81 0.05
N LEU A 153 13.43 0.64 -0.37
CA LEU A 153 13.84 -0.43 0.55
C LEU A 153 14.87 0.05 1.58
N ALA A 154 15.84 0.87 1.15
CA ALA A 154 16.85 1.48 2.02
C ALA A 154 16.27 2.41 3.11
N LYS A 155 15.00 2.82 2.97
CA LYS A 155 14.27 3.65 3.94
C LYS A 155 13.23 2.86 4.73
N GLY A 156 13.24 1.52 4.64
CA GLY A 156 12.30 0.64 5.35
C GLY A 156 11.05 0.27 4.56
N GLY A 157 11.02 0.52 3.25
CA GLY A 157 9.91 0.07 2.40
C GLY A 157 9.81 -1.45 2.30
N SER A 158 8.59 -1.97 2.16
CA SER A 158 8.33 -3.41 1.96
C SER A 158 8.49 -3.80 0.48
N ARG A 159 8.64 -5.09 0.17
CA ARG A 159 8.59 -5.63 -1.21
C ARG A 159 7.18 -6.02 -1.67
N ASN A 160 6.18 -5.70 -0.85
CA ASN A 160 4.81 -6.13 -1.07
C ASN A 160 4.11 -5.23 -2.09
N ALA A 161 3.03 -5.73 -2.70
CA ALA A 161 2.29 -5.03 -3.74
C ALA A 161 1.80 -3.63 -3.34
N ASP A 162 1.48 -3.43 -2.06
CA ASP A 162 1.08 -2.14 -1.51
C ASP A 162 2.20 -1.11 -1.52
N ASN A 163 3.47 -1.51 -1.41
CA ASN A 163 4.61 -0.61 -1.53
C ASN A 163 5.18 -0.53 -2.96
N LEU A 164 4.56 -1.15 -3.96
CA LEU A 164 4.99 -1.07 -5.36
C LEU A 164 4.07 -0.14 -6.16
N GLN A 165 4.60 0.46 -7.22
CA GLN A 165 3.88 1.33 -8.16
C GLN A 165 4.46 1.23 -9.58
N VAL A 166 3.63 1.54 -10.58
CA VAL A 166 4.07 1.67 -11.97
C VAL A 166 4.66 3.08 -12.20
N LEU A 167 5.90 3.14 -12.68
CA LEU A 167 6.56 4.37 -13.15
C LEU A 167 7.19 4.14 -14.52
N CYS A 168 7.25 5.16 -15.36
CA CYS A 168 8.12 5.12 -16.55
C CYS A 168 9.60 5.23 -16.16
N CYS A 169 10.49 4.77 -17.03
CA CYS A 169 11.94 4.78 -16.82
C CYS A 169 12.49 6.17 -16.40
N SER A 170 12.01 7.25 -17.04
CA SER A 170 12.44 8.62 -16.70
C SER A 170 12.02 9.04 -15.29
N CYS A 171 10.78 8.76 -14.90
CA CYS A 171 10.27 9.06 -13.56
C CYS A 171 10.95 8.21 -12.48
N ASN A 172 11.22 6.93 -12.78
CA ASN A 172 11.92 6.02 -11.87
C ASN A 172 13.37 6.48 -11.61
N ARG A 173 14.10 6.85 -12.68
CA ARG A 173 15.46 7.41 -12.55
C ARG A 173 15.46 8.71 -11.75
N ALA A 174 14.55 9.63 -12.05
CA ALA A 174 14.41 10.91 -11.35
C ALA A 174 14.14 10.71 -9.85
N LYS A 175 13.29 9.74 -9.48
CA LYS A 175 13.03 9.39 -8.08
C LYS A 175 14.30 8.90 -7.36
N THR A 176 15.15 8.15 -8.05
CA THR A 176 16.39 7.60 -7.46
C THR A 176 17.49 8.64 -7.35
N SER A 177 17.64 9.52 -8.35
CA SER A 177 18.66 10.57 -8.37
C SER A 177 18.27 11.84 -7.61
N GLY A 178 17.01 11.95 -7.17
CA GLY A 178 16.48 13.17 -6.56
C GLY A 178 16.31 14.33 -7.55
N LEU A 179 16.42 14.06 -8.86
CA LEU A 179 16.21 15.04 -9.92
C LEU A 179 14.71 15.23 -10.21
N PRO A 180 14.29 16.39 -10.71
CA PRO A 180 12.93 16.54 -11.24
C PRO A 180 12.70 15.55 -12.39
N ALA A 181 11.52 14.91 -12.42
CA ALA A 181 11.16 14.08 -13.56
C ALA A 181 10.90 14.98 -14.76
N GLY A 182 11.44 14.61 -15.93
CA GLY A 182 11.17 15.29 -17.19
C GLY A 182 9.66 15.36 -17.44
N ARG A 183 9.22 16.55 -17.85
CA ARG A 183 7.82 16.92 -18.07
C ARG A 183 7.26 16.24 -19.30
#